data_AF-A0A8S2T5Z6-F1
#
_entry.id   AF-A0A8S2T5Z6-F1
#
_cell.length_a   1.000
_cell.length_b   1.000
_cell.length_c   1.000
_cell.angle_alpha   90.00
_cell.angle_beta   90.00
_cell.angle_gamma   90.00
#
_symmetry.space_group_name_H-M   'P 1'
#
loop_
_entity.id
_entity.type
_entity.pdbx_description
1 polymer ?
#
loop_
_entity_poly.entity_id
_entity_poly.type
_entity_poly.pdbx_seq_one_letter_code
_entity_poly.pdbx_strand_id
1 'polypeptide(L)' 'MLGLLSNILEKVKSPDDFEADDFRRLIPRFSKENFPKNLKLVDELVAIAKKKGCTPPQLTLAWILAQGNDFIVIP' A
#
# COMPACT_ATOMS: atom_id res chain seq x y z
N MET A 1 -8.93 1.56 -14.88
CA MET A 1 -7.99 0.58 -14.28
C MET A 1 -6.93 1.29 -13.41
N LEU A 2 -7.34 2.22 -12.53
CA LEU A 2 -6.46 2.90 -11.55
C LEU A 2 -7.15 3.15 -10.19
N GLY A 3 -8.43 2.79 -10.04
CA GLY A 3 -9.22 3.04 -8.83
C GLY A 3 -9.29 1.87 -7.83
N LEU A 4 -8.84 0.67 -8.21
CA LEU A 4 -8.93 -0.52 -7.36
C LEU A 4 -7.89 -0.53 -6.22
N LEU A 5 -6.68 0.00 -6.45
CA LEU A 5 -5.63 0.04 -5.43
C LEU A 5 -5.83 1.18 -4.41
N SER A 6 -6.42 2.30 -4.81
CA SER A 6 -6.74 3.41 -3.90
C SER A 6 -7.76 3.01 -2.84
N ASN A 7 -8.72 2.15 -3.20
CA ASN A 7 -9.87 1.82 -2.35
C ASN A 7 -9.53 0.82 -1.23
N ILE A 8 -8.44 0.06 -1.35
CA ILE A 8 -8.06 -0.96 -0.36
C ILE A 8 -7.36 -0.33 0.85
N LEU A 9 -6.47 0.64 0.62
CA LEU A 9 -5.74 1.35 1.69
C LEU A 9 -6.66 2.22 2.56
N GLU A 10 -7.79 2.67 1.99
CA GLU A 10 -8.79 3.44 2.72
C GLU A 10 -9.72 2.55 3.55
N LYS A 11 -10.05 1.34 3.09
CA LYS A 11 -11.06 0.48 3.71
C LYS A 11 -10.53 -0.50 4.76
N VAL A 12 -9.26 -0.90 4.69
CA VAL A 12 -8.68 -1.88 5.63
C VAL A 12 -7.77 -1.16 6.61
N LYS A 13 -8.19 -1.05 7.87
CA LYS A 13 -7.48 -0.38 8.97
C LYS A 13 -7.04 -1.35 10.07
N SER A 14 -7.50 -2.59 10.02
CA SER A 14 -7.15 -3.66 10.94
C SER A 14 -7.06 -5.01 10.22
N PRO A 15 -6.24 -5.96 10.70
CA PRO A 15 -6.32 -7.35 10.26
C PRO A 15 -7.71 -7.97 10.44
N ASP A 16 -8.49 -7.45 11.39
CA ASP A 16 -9.84 -7.91 11.65
C ASP A 16 -10.85 -7.47 10.56
N ASP A 17 -10.47 -6.54 9.67
CA ASP A 17 -11.29 -6.10 8.53
C ASP A 17 -11.22 -7.08 7.33
N PHE A 18 -10.37 -8.11 7.41
CA PHE A 18 -10.34 -9.19 6.43
C PHE A 18 -11.39 -10.26 6.75
N GLU A 19 -12.06 -10.78 5.73
CA GLU A 19 -12.97 -11.93 5.84
C GLU A 19 -12.29 -13.14 6.50
N ALA A 20 -13.06 -13.98 7.18
CA ALA A 20 -12.52 -15.05 8.03
C ALA A 20 -11.62 -16.04 7.28
N ASP A 21 -11.89 -16.30 6.00
CA ASP A 21 -11.16 -17.20 5.11
C ASP A 21 -10.09 -16.50 4.25
N ASP A 22 -9.87 -15.20 4.44
CA ASP A 22 -8.87 -14.44 3.71
C ASP A 22 -7.44 -14.86 4.09
N PHE A 23 -6.69 -15.36 3.11
CA PHE A 23 -5.31 -15.83 3.30
C PHE A 23 -4.37 -14.76 3.88
N ARG A 24 -4.67 -13.46 3.70
CA ARG A 24 -3.87 -12.36 4.24
C ARG A 24 -3.80 -12.38 5.76
N ARG A 25 -4.79 -12.96 6.44
CA ARG A 25 -4.79 -13.16 7.90
C ARG A 25 -3.64 -14.05 8.38
N LEU A 26 -3.04 -14.85 7.49
CA LEU A 26 -1.90 -15.72 7.77
C LEU A 26 -0.54 -15.08 7.44
N ILE A 27 -0.51 -13.93 6.76
CA ILE A 27 0.74 -13.31 6.33
C ILE A 27 1.29 -12.41 7.45
N PRO A 28 2.55 -12.58 7.89
CA PRO A 28 3.11 -11.83 9.01
C PRO A 28 3.00 -10.30 8.91
N ARG A 29 3.09 -9.73 7.70
CA ARG A 29 2.97 -8.27 7.48
C ARG A 29 1.56 -7.73 7.79
N PHE A 30 0.55 -8.59 7.83
CA PHE A 30 -0.82 -8.25 8.17
C PHE A 30 -1.22 -8.77 9.57
N SER A 31 -0.26 -9.18 10.41
CA SER A 31 -0.56 -9.57 11.80
C SER A 31 -0.99 -8.36 12.64
N LYS A 32 -1.69 -8.61 13.76
CA LYS A 32 -2.08 -7.55 14.72
C LYS A 32 -0.89 -6.75 15.24
N GLU A 33 0.28 -7.36 15.31
CA GLU A 33 1.52 -6.70 15.75
C GLU A 33 2.11 -5.77 14.66
N ASN A 34 2.08 -6.20 13.40
CA ASN A 34 2.74 -5.50 12.30
C ASN A 34 1.84 -4.51 11.57
N PHE A 35 0.53 -4.75 11.53
CA PHE A 35 -0.42 -3.91 10.80
C PHE A 35 -0.34 -2.43 11.20
N PRO A 36 -0.32 -2.06 12.51
CA PRO A 36 -0.24 -0.65 12.90
C PRO A 36 1.09 0.00 12.50
N LYS A 37 2.19 -0.76 12.48
CA LYS A 37 3.51 -0.26 12.05
C LYS A 37 3.51 0.02 10.55
N ASN A 38 2.93 -0.90 9.76
CA ASN A 38 2.82 -0.75 8.31
C ASN A 38 1.87 0.39 7.90
N LEU A 39 0.78 0.60 8.64
CA LEU A 39 -0.12 1.73 8.39
C LEU A 39 0.56 3.09 8.56
N LYS A 40 1.43 3.25 9.57
CA LYS A 40 2.19 4.50 9.73
C LYS A 40 3.05 4.81 8.49
N LEU A 41 3.70 3.80 7.92
CA LEU A 41 4.48 3.95 6.69
C LEU A 41 3.59 4.33 5.50
N VAL A 42 2.39 3.74 5.41
CA VAL A 42 1.40 4.11 4.37
C VAL A 42 0.96 5.57 4.53
N ASP A 43 0.69 6.02 5.75
CA ASP A 43 0.27 7.41 6.02
C ASP A 43 1.35 8.42 5.59
N GLU A 44 2.62 8.11 5.82
CA GLU A 44 3.75 8.92 5.34
C GLU A 44 3.80 8.98 3.80
N LEU A 45 3.62 7.84 3.12
CA LEU A 45 3.54 7.79 1.66
C LEU A 45 2.35 8.60 1.11
N VAL A 46 1.20 8.53 1.77
CA VAL A 46 0.01 9.34 1.43
C VAL A 46 0.31 10.82 1.54
N ALA A 47 1.00 11.26 2.60
CA ALA A 47 1.39 12.66 2.77
C ALA A 47 2.32 13.14 1.65
N ILE A 48 3.30 12.32 1.26
CA ILE A 48 4.22 12.64 0.16
C ILE A 48 3.47 12.70 -1.17
N ALA A 49 2.61 11.73 -1.45
CA ALA A 49 1.84 11.66 -2.69
C ALA A 49 0.91 12.87 -2.83
N LYS A 50 0.24 13.27 -1.74
CA LYS A 50 -0.57 14.49 -1.67
C LYS A 50 0.24 15.74 -1.98
N LYS A 51 1.44 15.88 -1.40
CA LYS A 51 2.34 17.01 -1.67
C LYS A 51 2.80 17.06 -3.14
N LYS A 52 2.89 15.90 -3.80
CA LYS A 52 3.30 15.77 -5.20
C LYS A 52 2.13 15.78 -6.20
N GLY A 53 0.88 15.82 -5.72
CA GLY A 53 -0.30 15.83 -6.59
C GLY A 53 -0.55 14.50 -7.32
N CYS A 54 -0.10 13.37 -6.76
CA CYS A 54 -0.32 12.03 -7.31
C CYS A 54 -0.94 11.08 -6.28
N THR A 55 -1.31 9.87 -6.72
CA THR A 55 -1.80 8.82 -5.81
C THR A 55 -0.64 8.06 -5.15
N PRO A 56 -0.82 7.46 -3.97
CA PRO A 56 0.22 6.66 -3.33
C PRO A 56 0.77 5.53 -4.22
N PRO A 57 -0.05 4.74 -4.95
CA PRO A 57 0.47 3.77 -5.90
C PRO A 57 1.33 4.40 -6.99
N GLN A 58 0.93 5.52 -7.59
CA GLN A 58 1.74 6.21 -8.60
C GLN A 58 3.08 6.67 -8.05
N LEU A 59 3.11 7.21 -6.82
CA LEU A 59 4.34 7.59 -6.14
C LEU A 59 5.27 6.39 -5.96
N THR A 60 4.74 5.26 -5.47
CA THR A 60 5.52 4.02 -5.27
C THR A 60 6.09 3.50 -6.59
N LEU A 61 5.28 3.45 -7.65
CA LEU A 61 5.75 2.98 -8.95
C LEU A 61 6.83 3.91 -9.54
N ALA A 62 6.64 5.22 -9.43
CA ALA A 62 7.66 6.19 -9.85
C ALA A 62 8.96 6.04 -9.07
N TRP A 63 8.89 5.74 -7.77
CA TRP A 63 10.07 5.49 -6.94
C TRP A 63 10.81 4.22 -7.38
N ILE A 64 10.09 3.14 -7.74
CA ILE A 64 10.69 1.91 -8.28
C ILE A 64 11.40 2.20 -9.60
N LEU A 65 10.72 2.86 -10.55
CA LEU A 65 11.29 3.22 -11.85
C LEU A 65 12.51 4.15 -11.73
N ALA A 66 12.59 4.93 -10.64
CA ALA A 66 13.74 5.80 -10.37
C ALA A 66 14.97 5.05 -9.82
N GLN A 67 14.87 3.76 -9.44
CA GLN A 67 16.01 2.99 -8.94
C GLN A 67 17.00 2.60 -10.04
N GLY A 68 16.56 2.53 -11.31
CA GLY A 68 17.40 2.15 -12.44
C GLY A 68 16.60 1.85 -13.70
N ASN A 69 17.29 1.81 -14.85
CA ASN A 69 16.66 1.54 -16.15
C ASN A 69 16.31 0.05 -16.36
N ASP A 70 16.74 -0.81 -15.46
CA ASP A 70 16.45 -2.26 -15.40
C ASP A 70 15.11 -2.58 -14.72
N PHE A 71 14.46 -1.59 -14.13
CA PHE A 71 13.14 -1.76 -13.52
C PHE A 71 12.02 -1.58 -14.55
N ILE A 72 11.21 -2.62 -14.71
CA ILE A 72 9.94 -2.57 -15.45
C ILE A 72 8.82 -2.87 -14.44
N VAL A 73 7.85 -1.96 -14.36
CA VAL A 73 6.70 -2.10 -13.47
C VAL A 73 5.53 -2.72 -14.24
N ILE A 74 4.96 -3.80 -13.72
CA ILE A 74 3.70 -4.40 -14.20
C ILE A 74 2.63 -4.13 -13.15
N PRO A 75 1.64 -3.27 -13.44
CA PRO A 75 0.54 -2.95 -12.51
C PRO A 75 -0.52 -4.05 -12.43
#